data_AF-A0A9X2C9D4-F1
#
_entry.id   AF-A0A9X2C9D4-F1
#
_cell.length_a   1.000
_cell.length_b   1.000
_cell.length_c   1.000
_cell.angle_alpha   90.00
_cell.angle_beta   90.00
_cell.angle_gamma   90.00
#
_symmetry.space_group_name_H-M   'P 1'
#
loop_
_entity.id
_entity.type
_entity.pdbx_description
1 polymer ?
#
loop_
_entity_poly.entity_id
_entity_poly.type
_entity_poly.pdbx_seq_one_letter_code
_entity_poly.pdbx_strand_id
1 'polypeptide(L)'
;AVVLASGTFNLLGNALDNTLTGNAGANRIDGGVGADLMQGGAGNDTYIVDNVNDQVLDSGGIDTVESSVDFSLDLQSGVDNLVLTGSGNIDGEGNALANTLTGNSGNNDLDGLGGVDTLKGGLGDDSYRVALTAKNLLEDSVIELADQGNDSVELYGGTTGLATVTITLGANLENLDATDDPATLAHQPDRQRGGQHPDRQ
;
A
#
# COMPACT_ATOMS: atom_id res chain seq x y z
N ALA A 1 7.08 25.19 0.59
CA ALA A 1 8.28 25.94 0.16
C ALA A 1 8.86 25.24 -1.08
N VAL A 2 9.36 25.97 -2.07
CA VAL A 2 9.94 25.36 -3.29
C VAL A 2 11.45 25.35 -3.17
N VAL A 3 12.08 24.19 -3.26
CA VAL A 3 13.55 24.05 -3.23
C VAL A 3 14.10 24.10 -4.66
N LEU A 4 14.84 25.17 -4.99
CA LEU A 4 15.41 25.38 -6.34
C LEU A 4 16.90 24.99 -6.46
N ALA A 5 17.48 24.42 -5.41
CA ALA A 5 18.87 23.96 -5.41
C ALA A 5 18.93 22.48 -5.79
N SER A 6 20.03 22.04 -6.42
CA SER A 6 20.29 20.62 -6.66
C SER A 6 20.79 19.93 -5.39
N GLY A 7 20.38 18.68 -5.17
CA GLY A 7 20.81 17.85 -4.04
C GLY A 7 19.64 17.23 -3.27
N THR A 8 19.96 16.38 -2.30
CA THR A 8 19.01 15.76 -1.36
C THR A 8 18.61 16.76 -0.28
N PHE A 9 17.31 16.86 0.01
CA PHE A 9 16.78 17.72 1.06
C PHE A 9 15.85 16.97 2.01
N ASN A 10 15.83 17.41 3.27
CA ASN A 10 14.76 17.07 4.22
C ASN A 10 13.78 18.24 4.23
N LEU A 11 12.57 18.01 3.74
CA LEU A 11 11.48 18.98 3.74
C LEU A 11 10.58 18.65 4.92
N LEU A 12 10.45 19.59 5.85
CA LEU A 12 9.61 19.43 7.05
C LEU A 12 8.50 20.48 7.01
N GLY A 13 7.26 20.02 7.17
CA GLY A 13 6.09 20.84 7.39
C GLY A 13 5.85 21.13 8.87
N ASN A 14 4.60 21.34 9.22
CA ASN A 14 4.15 21.69 10.57
C ASN A 14 2.72 21.18 10.81
N ALA A 15 2.06 21.63 11.88
CA ALA A 15 0.73 21.13 12.23
C ALA A 15 -0.43 21.66 11.35
N LEU A 16 -0.13 22.43 10.29
CA LEU A 16 -1.10 22.95 9.34
C LEU A 16 -0.97 22.20 8.02
N ASP A 17 -2.03 22.21 7.21
CA ASP A 17 -1.99 21.75 5.82
C ASP A 17 -0.91 22.51 5.02
N ASN A 18 0.08 21.80 4.52
CA ASN A 18 1.24 22.31 3.82
C ASN A 18 1.27 21.79 2.38
N THR A 19 1.97 22.56 1.55
CA THR A 19 2.40 22.09 0.22
C THR A 19 3.91 22.12 0.19
N LEU A 20 4.49 20.93 0.07
CA LEU A 20 5.93 20.70 0.06
C LEU A 20 6.31 20.23 -1.34
N THR A 21 7.29 20.90 -1.96
CA THR A 21 7.78 20.56 -3.30
C THR A 21 9.29 20.38 -3.26
N GLY A 22 9.70 19.14 -3.49
CA GLY A 22 11.07 18.70 -3.65
C GLY A 22 11.68 19.09 -4.99
N ASN A 23 12.74 18.40 -5.37
CA ASN A 23 13.52 18.67 -6.56
C ASN A 23 13.83 17.38 -7.33
N ALA A 24 14.95 17.33 -8.07
CA ALA A 24 15.35 16.15 -8.83
C ALA A 24 16.33 15.22 -8.08
N GLY A 25 16.54 15.44 -6.79
CA GLY A 25 17.37 14.60 -5.93
C GLY A 25 16.51 13.83 -4.95
N ALA A 26 17.02 12.71 -4.43
CA ALA A 26 16.36 11.90 -3.41
C ALA A 26 16.08 12.73 -2.14
N ASN A 27 14.84 13.15 -1.91
CA ASN A 27 14.37 13.99 -0.82
C ASN A 27 13.64 13.13 0.23
N ARG A 28 13.66 13.59 1.48
CA ARG A 28 12.75 13.10 2.52
C ARG A 28 11.73 14.20 2.83
N ILE A 29 10.45 13.92 2.66
CA ILE A 29 9.37 14.90 2.78
C ILE A 29 8.42 14.45 3.88
N ASP A 30 8.27 15.28 4.90
CA ASP A 30 7.43 15.06 6.08
C ASP A 30 6.53 16.28 6.23
N GLY A 31 5.22 16.09 6.01
CA GLY A 31 4.20 17.14 6.12
C GLY A 31 3.97 17.62 7.56
N GLY A 32 4.25 16.77 8.53
CA GLY A 32 3.71 16.90 9.88
C GLY A 32 2.25 16.47 9.94
N VAL A 33 1.53 17.01 10.92
CA VAL A 33 0.19 16.53 11.34
C VAL A 33 -0.95 16.95 10.38
N GLY A 34 -0.70 17.91 9.50
CA GLY A 34 -1.72 18.52 8.64
C GLY A 34 -2.30 17.53 7.63
N ALA A 35 -3.24 17.98 6.80
CA ALA A 35 -3.54 17.28 5.55
C ALA A 35 -2.62 17.86 4.46
N ASP A 36 -1.53 17.16 4.17
CA ASP A 36 -0.41 17.71 3.42
C ASP A 36 -0.40 17.25 1.96
N LEU A 37 0.07 18.13 1.06
CA LEU A 37 0.40 17.78 -0.32
C LEU A 37 1.92 17.75 -0.47
N MET A 38 2.46 16.54 -0.67
CA MET A 38 3.89 16.29 -0.76
C MET A 38 4.26 15.89 -2.19
N GLN A 39 5.08 16.71 -2.84
CA GLN A 39 5.54 16.51 -4.22
C GLN A 39 7.05 16.30 -4.22
N GLY A 40 7.54 15.11 -4.55
CA GLY A 40 8.96 14.78 -4.54
C GLY A 40 9.70 15.35 -5.73
N GLY A 41 9.16 15.10 -6.92
CA GLY A 41 9.76 15.51 -8.17
C GLY A 41 10.39 14.30 -8.85
N ALA A 42 11.70 14.31 -9.04
CA ALA A 42 12.41 13.20 -9.64
C ALA A 42 13.50 12.70 -8.67
N GLY A 43 13.98 11.48 -8.89
CA GLY A 43 14.89 10.83 -7.97
C GLY A 43 14.11 9.98 -6.98
N ASN A 44 14.81 9.30 -6.07
CA ASN A 44 14.17 8.34 -5.17
C ASN A 44 13.82 9.04 -3.85
N ASP A 45 12.59 9.49 -3.74
CA ASP A 45 12.04 10.25 -2.65
C ASP A 45 11.42 9.34 -1.57
N THR A 46 11.35 9.87 -0.35
CA THR A 46 10.69 9.23 0.79
C THR A 46 9.68 10.18 1.41
N TYR A 47 8.44 9.72 1.51
CA TYR A 47 7.30 10.49 2.01
C TYR A 47 6.86 9.96 3.36
N ILE A 48 6.67 10.85 4.34
CA ILE A 48 6.21 10.48 5.69
C ILE A 48 4.74 10.85 5.80
N VAL A 49 3.91 9.83 5.95
CA VAL A 49 2.46 9.98 6.05
C VAL A 49 2.02 9.65 7.46
N ASP A 50 1.42 10.63 8.13
CA ASP A 50 0.82 10.46 9.46
C ASP A 50 -0.66 10.82 9.51
N ASN A 51 -1.19 11.39 8.43
CA ASN A 51 -2.58 11.73 8.25
C ASN A 51 -3.17 11.00 7.04
N VAL A 52 -4.33 10.38 7.22
CA VAL A 52 -5.03 9.67 6.13
C VAL A 52 -5.44 10.57 4.96
N ASN A 53 -5.37 11.90 5.13
CA ASN A 53 -5.66 12.88 4.08
C ASN A 53 -4.39 13.43 3.42
N ASP A 54 -3.21 12.95 3.78
CA ASP A 54 -1.98 13.29 3.07
C ASP A 54 -2.01 12.76 1.64
N GLN A 55 -1.45 13.55 0.72
CA GLN A 55 -1.37 13.23 -0.70
C GLN A 55 0.07 13.26 -1.16
N VAL A 56 0.45 12.20 -1.89
CA VAL A 56 1.78 12.03 -2.45
C VAL A 56 1.71 12.11 -3.97
N LEU A 57 2.57 12.95 -4.55
CA LEU A 57 2.68 13.12 -5.99
C LEU A 57 4.16 13.04 -6.41
N ASP A 58 4.51 11.91 -7.01
CA ASP A 58 5.81 11.68 -7.63
C ASP A 58 5.73 11.75 -9.16
N SER A 59 6.87 12.05 -9.79
CA SER A 59 7.03 12.12 -11.25
C SER A 59 8.19 11.27 -11.81
N GLY A 60 8.91 10.53 -10.97
CA GLY A 60 9.77 9.43 -11.38
C GLY A 60 10.92 9.15 -10.41
N GLY A 61 11.05 7.88 -10.04
CA GLY A 61 12.05 7.41 -9.10
C GLY A 61 11.83 5.94 -8.79
N ILE A 62 12.41 5.50 -7.68
CA ILE A 62 11.88 4.36 -6.92
C ILE A 62 11.55 4.93 -5.55
N ASP A 63 10.28 5.23 -5.35
CA ASP A 63 9.84 6.10 -4.27
C ASP A 63 9.20 5.29 -3.15
N THR A 64 9.30 5.79 -1.92
CA THR A 64 8.80 5.08 -0.73
C THR A 64 7.89 5.96 0.10
N VAL A 65 6.72 5.44 0.45
CA VAL A 65 5.88 6.00 1.50
C VAL A 65 6.14 5.25 2.79
N GLU A 66 6.54 5.96 3.85
CA GLU A 66 6.54 5.47 5.23
C GLU A 66 5.26 5.99 5.89
N SER A 67 4.27 5.12 6.10
CA SER A 67 2.97 5.50 6.66
C SER A 67 2.79 5.02 8.10
N SER A 68 2.24 5.85 8.98
CA SER A 68 1.83 5.45 10.33
C SER A 68 0.33 5.22 10.50
N VAL A 69 -0.42 5.33 9.39
CA VAL A 69 -1.86 5.10 9.25
C VAL A 69 -2.14 4.13 8.08
N ASP A 70 -3.39 3.70 7.92
CA ASP A 70 -3.82 2.99 6.72
C ASP A 70 -3.48 3.81 5.47
N PHE A 71 -2.90 3.18 4.46
CA PHE A 71 -2.49 3.91 3.26
C PHE A 71 -2.61 3.09 1.98
N SER A 72 -3.10 3.75 0.94
CA SER A 72 -3.29 3.19 -0.40
C SER A 72 -2.48 3.98 -1.41
N LEU A 73 -1.60 3.28 -2.15
CA LEU A 73 -0.80 3.85 -3.21
C LEU A 73 -1.61 4.08 -4.50
N ASP A 74 -2.77 3.44 -4.68
CA ASP A 74 -3.60 3.52 -5.90
C ASP A 74 -4.15 4.94 -6.13
N LEU A 75 -4.39 5.67 -5.03
CA LEU A 75 -4.82 7.06 -5.07
C LEU A 75 -3.67 8.06 -5.25
N GLN A 76 -2.42 7.58 -5.25
CA GLN A 76 -1.21 8.39 -5.33
C GLN A 76 -0.55 8.22 -6.70
N SER A 77 0.35 9.14 -7.05
CA SER A 77 1.04 9.10 -8.34
C SER A 77 2.51 8.71 -8.17
N GLY A 78 2.94 7.68 -8.91
CA GLY A 78 4.35 7.41 -9.16
C GLY A 78 5.15 6.83 -8.00
N VAL A 79 4.48 6.26 -7.00
CA VAL A 79 5.13 5.65 -5.83
C VAL A 79 5.17 4.13 -5.94
N ASP A 80 6.33 3.55 -5.62
CA ASP A 80 6.60 2.13 -5.82
C ASP A 80 6.52 1.32 -4.52
N ASN A 81 6.84 1.91 -3.37
CA ASN A 81 6.97 1.17 -2.11
C ASN A 81 6.12 1.77 -1.00
N LEU A 82 5.56 0.91 -0.16
CA LEU A 82 4.87 1.27 1.07
C LEU A 82 5.51 0.53 2.25
N VAL A 83 5.82 1.27 3.31
CA VAL A 83 6.30 0.74 4.59
C VAL A 83 5.40 1.25 5.70
N LEU A 84 4.71 0.36 6.39
CA LEU A 84 3.90 0.68 7.57
C LEU A 84 4.82 0.80 8.79
N THR A 85 4.78 1.95 9.44
CA THR A 85 5.66 2.34 10.56
C THR A 85 4.90 2.54 11.87
N GLY A 86 3.56 2.61 11.81
CA GLY A 86 2.69 2.59 12.99
C GLY A 86 2.82 1.28 13.75
N SER A 87 2.26 1.21 14.96
CA SER A 87 2.22 -0.03 15.76
C SER A 87 0.81 -0.61 15.91
N GLY A 88 -0.18 0.00 15.25
CA GLY A 88 -1.55 -0.49 15.21
C GLY A 88 -1.72 -1.53 14.09
N ASN A 89 -2.90 -2.15 14.07
CA ASN A 89 -3.38 -2.91 12.92
C ASN A 89 -3.77 -1.88 11.87
N ILE A 90 -2.85 -1.62 10.95
CA ILE A 90 -3.05 -0.69 9.84
C ILE A 90 -2.81 -1.43 8.53
N ASP A 91 -3.51 -1.03 7.50
CA ASP A 91 -3.55 -1.77 6.24
C ASP A 91 -2.79 -1.04 5.13
N GLY A 92 -2.35 -1.82 4.14
CA GLY A 92 -1.54 -1.33 3.03
C GLY A 92 -2.08 -1.81 1.68
N GLU A 93 -2.34 -0.86 0.77
CA GLU A 93 -2.77 -1.17 -0.59
C GLU A 93 -1.76 -0.60 -1.59
N GLY A 94 -1.40 -1.39 -2.59
CA GLY A 94 -0.53 -1.05 -3.70
C GLY A 94 -1.24 -0.18 -4.74
N ASN A 95 -0.73 -0.21 -5.95
CA ASN A 95 -1.30 0.41 -7.15
C ASN A 95 -1.00 -0.50 -8.35
N ALA A 96 -1.27 -0.04 -9.57
CA ALA A 96 -1.06 -0.85 -10.78
C ALA A 96 0.43 -1.10 -11.17
N LEU A 97 1.40 -0.67 -10.36
CA LEU A 97 2.84 -0.84 -10.59
C LEU A 97 3.35 -2.12 -9.90
N ALA A 98 4.65 -2.43 -10.04
CA ALA A 98 5.25 -3.50 -9.25
C ALA A 98 5.69 -2.93 -7.89
N ASN A 99 4.87 -3.14 -6.87
CA ASN A 99 5.07 -2.57 -5.55
C ASN A 99 5.82 -3.49 -4.60
N THR A 100 6.52 -2.90 -3.62
CA THR A 100 6.93 -3.60 -2.40
C THR A 100 6.16 -3.04 -1.21
N LEU A 101 5.32 -3.86 -0.59
CA LEU A 101 4.54 -3.53 0.59
C LEU A 101 5.16 -4.23 1.80
N THR A 102 5.55 -3.45 2.81
CA THR A 102 6.04 -3.94 4.09
C THR A 102 5.12 -3.46 5.21
N GLY A 103 4.48 -4.39 5.90
CA GLY A 103 3.69 -4.14 7.09
C GLY A 103 4.55 -3.90 8.35
N ASN A 104 3.89 -3.89 9.50
CA ASN A 104 4.44 -3.51 10.79
C ASN A 104 4.42 -4.67 11.79
N SER A 105 4.15 -4.40 13.07
CA SER A 105 4.08 -5.41 14.13
C SER A 105 2.67 -5.74 14.60
N GLY A 106 1.66 -5.09 14.00
CA GLY A 106 0.25 -5.40 14.19
C GLY A 106 -0.23 -6.25 13.03
N ASN A 107 -1.50 -6.65 13.08
CA ASN A 107 -2.10 -7.44 12.02
C ASN A 107 -2.42 -6.52 10.84
N ASN A 108 -1.84 -6.76 9.68
CA ASN A 108 -2.00 -5.97 8.48
C ASN A 108 -2.75 -6.75 7.40
N ASP A 109 -3.73 -6.11 6.77
CA ASP A 109 -4.24 -6.56 5.48
C ASP A 109 -3.41 -5.88 4.36
N LEU A 110 -2.70 -6.68 3.56
CA LEU A 110 -1.85 -6.22 2.46
C LEU A 110 -2.39 -6.68 1.11
N ASP A 111 -2.61 -5.74 0.20
CA ASP A 111 -3.09 -5.99 -1.17
C ASP A 111 -2.21 -5.24 -2.17
N GLY A 112 -1.54 -5.97 -3.07
CA GLY A 112 -0.72 -5.36 -4.14
C GLY A 112 -1.54 -4.71 -5.24
N LEU A 113 -2.84 -5.06 -5.33
CA LEU A 113 -3.75 -4.78 -6.44
C LEU A 113 -3.37 -5.44 -7.75
N GLY A 114 -2.60 -4.74 -8.59
CA GLY A 114 -2.25 -5.24 -9.91
C GLY A 114 -0.82 -4.85 -10.21
N GLY A 115 -0.08 -5.73 -10.86
CA GLY A 115 1.37 -5.55 -10.85
C GLY A 115 2.01 -6.90 -10.66
N VAL A 116 3.27 -6.91 -10.28
CA VAL A 116 3.91 -8.13 -9.77
C VAL A 116 4.55 -7.72 -8.47
N ASP A 117 3.84 -7.97 -7.38
CA ASP A 117 4.12 -7.32 -6.12
C ASP A 117 4.93 -8.20 -5.17
N THR A 118 5.59 -7.56 -4.22
CA THR A 118 6.21 -8.21 -3.07
C THR A 118 5.54 -7.75 -1.80
N LEU A 119 4.86 -8.66 -1.12
CA LEU A 119 4.12 -8.40 0.11
C LEU A 119 4.86 -9.03 1.29
N LYS A 120 5.06 -8.26 2.36
CA LYS A 120 5.70 -8.69 3.60
C LYS A 120 4.94 -8.11 4.79
N GLY A 121 4.35 -8.96 5.62
CA GLY A 121 3.44 -8.63 6.72
C GLY A 121 4.19 -8.08 7.91
N GLY A 122 5.17 -8.82 8.42
CA GLY A 122 5.99 -8.34 9.52
C GLY A 122 5.79 -9.18 10.76
N LEU A 123 5.41 -8.62 11.90
CA LEU A 123 4.91 -9.43 13.02
C LEU A 123 3.41 -9.22 13.11
N GLY A 124 2.69 -10.18 13.67
CA GLY A 124 1.23 -10.10 13.73
C GLY A 124 0.63 -11.23 12.91
N ASP A 125 -0.69 -11.43 13.03
CA ASP A 125 -1.39 -12.38 12.16
C ASP A 125 -1.88 -11.60 10.93
N ASP A 126 -1.16 -11.72 9.81
CA ASP A 126 -1.35 -10.89 8.61
C ASP A 126 -2.20 -11.57 7.52
N SER A 127 -2.89 -10.76 6.71
CA SER A 127 -3.64 -11.23 5.55
C SER A 127 -3.07 -10.67 4.26
N TYR A 128 -2.86 -11.54 3.28
CA TYR A 128 -2.36 -11.19 1.96
C TYR A 128 -3.41 -11.46 0.90
N ARG A 129 -3.85 -10.43 0.17
CA ARG A 129 -4.62 -10.65 -1.06
C ARG A 129 -3.66 -10.80 -2.22
N VAL A 130 -3.74 -11.94 -2.92
CA VAL A 130 -2.83 -12.28 -4.01
C VAL A 130 -3.61 -12.60 -5.27
N ALA A 131 -3.31 -11.86 -6.34
CA ALA A 131 -3.92 -12.08 -7.63
C ALA A 131 -3.46 -13.39 -8.26
N LEU A 132 -4.36 -14.04 -8.99
CA LEU A 132 -4.03 -15.13 -9.89
C LEU A 132 -3.97 -14.65 -11.34
N THR A 133 -2.87 -14.99 -12.01
CA THR A 133 -2.75 -14.83 -13.46
C THR A 133 -3.81 -15.65 -14.21
N ALA A 134 -3.99 -15.38 -15.51
CA ALA A 134 -4.89 -16.15 -16.39
C ALA A 134 -4.55 -17.66 -16.51
N LYS A 135 -3.45 -18.12 -15.91
CA LYS A 135 -3.05 -19.54 -15.82
C LYS A 135 -3.23 -20.11 -14.41
N ASN A 136 -3.87 -19.38 -13.50
CA ASN A 136 -4.00 -19.70 -12.07
C ASN A 136 -2.66 -19.89 -11.37
N LEU A 137 -1.63 -19.15 -11.79
CA LEU A 137 -0.38 -19.00 -11.03
C LEU A 137 -0.49 -17.72 -10.19
N LEU A 138 0.13 -17.73 -9.01
CA LEU A 138 0.29 -16.51 -8.20
C LEU A 138 0.98 -15.44 -9.05
N GLU A 139 0.40 -14.25 -9.08
CA GLU A 139 1.00 -13.07 -9.69
C GLU A 139 2.04 -12.45 -8.73
N ASP A 140 1.71 -12.41 -7.44
CA ASP A 140 2.51 -11.75 -6.41
C ASP A 140 3.37 -12.72 -5.60
N SER A 141 4.40 -12.18 -4.96
CA SER A 141 5.25 -12.88 -4.01
C SER A 141 4.92 -12.44 -2.59
N VAL A 142 4.65 -13.43 -1.73
CA VAL A 142 4.51 -13.22 -0.28
C VAL A 142 5.79 -13.67 0.43
N ILE A 143 6.31 -12.85 1.34
CA ILE A 143 7.52 -13.12 2.12
C ILE A 143 7.20 -13.05 3.61
N GLU A 144 7.28 -14.20 4.28
CA GLU A 144 7.17 -14.33 5.74
C GLU A 144 8.41 -14.96 6.37
N LEU A 145 8.79 -14.50 7.57
CA LEU A 145 9.85 -15.13 8.37
C LEU A 145 9.27 -16.03 9.45
N ALA A 146 10.12 -16.88 10.03
CA ALA A 146 9.70 -17.74 11.12
C ALA A 146 9.35 -16.91 12.37
N ASP A 147 8.39 -17.42 13.16
CA ASP A 147 7.94 -16.83 14.43
C ASP A 147 7.35 -15.41 14.29
N GLN A 148 6.77 -15.09 13.12
CA GLN A 148 6.18 -13.78 12.82
C GLN A 148 4.67 -13.69 13.07
N GLY A 149 3.95 -14.80 13.03
CA GLY A 149 2.52 -14.83 13.30
C GLY A 149 1.87 -16.10 12.76
N ASN A 150 0.55 -16.06 12.61
CA ASN A 150 -0.19 -17.00 11.77
C ASN A 150 -0.82 -16.24 10.60
N ASP A 151 -0.29 -16.48 9.42
CA ASP A 151 -0.54 -15.63 8.26
C ASP A 151 -1.40 -16.35 7.24
N SER A 152 -2.20 -15.56 6.52
CA SER A 152 -3.22 -16.06 5.61
C SER A 152 -3.07 -15.46 4.23
N VAL A 153 -3.11 -16.30 3.20
CA VAL A 153 -3.21 -15.86 1.80
C VAL A 153 -4.64 -16.06 1.32
N GLU A 154 -5.27 -14.98 0.88
CA GLU A 154 -6.53 -14.97 0.14
C GLU A 154 -6.25 -14.83 -1.35
N LEU A 155 -6.69 -15.81 -2.14
CA LEU A 155 -6.56 -15.79 -3.59
C LEU A 155 -7.81 -15.20 -4.24
N TYR A 156 -7.60 -14.35 -5.23
CA TYR A 156 -8.68 -13.82 -6.07
C TYR A 156 -8.33 -13.88 -7.56
N GLY A 157 -9.37 -13.83 -8.39
CA GLY A 157 -9.24 -13.80 -9.85
C GLY A 157 -8.94 -15.17 -10.45
N GLY A 158 -8.10 -15.20 -11.50
CA GLY A 158 -7.82 -16.43 -12.25
C GLY A 158 -8.88 -16.79 -13.29
N THR A 159 -8.86 -18.04 -13.76
CA THR A 159 -9.66 -18.55 -14.87
C THR A 159 -10.31 -19.89 -14.54
N THR A 160 -11.63 -19.93 -14.65
CA THR A 160 -12.42 -21.16 -14.48
C THR A 160 -12.21 -22.13 -15.65
N GLY A 161 -12.31 -23.43 -15.39
CA GLY A 161 -12.29 -24.47 -16.44
C GLY A 161 -10.90 -24.84 -16.95
N LEU A 162 -9.84 -24.32 -16.32
CA LEU A 162 -8.49 -24.87 -16.50
C LEU A 162 -8.40 -26.29 -15.90
N ALA A 163 -7.43 -27.06 -16.39
CA ALA A 163 -7.03 -28.29 -15.71
C ALA A 163 -6.57 -27.95 -14.28
N THR A 164 -6.64 -28.92 -13.38
CA THR A 164 -6.19 -28.76 -11.98
C THR A 164 -4.81 -28.10 -11.92
N VAL A 165 -4.73 -26.96 -11.24
CA VAL A 165 -3.49 -26.27 -10.90
C VAL A 165 -3.19 -26.54 -9.43
N THR A 166 -1.91 -26.66 -9.09
CA THR A 166 -1.45 -26.84 -7.71
C THR A 166 -0.85 -25.54 -7.23
N ILE A 167 -1.42 -24.98 -6.16
CA ILE A 167 -0.86 -23.85 -5.42
C ILE A 167 -0.31 -24.40 -4.10
N THR A 168 0.89 -23.99 -3.75
CA THR A 168 1.55 -24.39 -2.51
C THR A 168 1.87 -23.14 -1.73
N LEU A 169 1.55 -23.12 -0.44
CA LEU A 169 1.94 -22.04 0.44
C LEU A 169 3.47 -21.92 0.51
N GLY A 170 3.93 -20.67 0.62
CA GLY A 170 5.31 -20.37 0.97
C GLY A 170 5.65 -20.88 2.38
N ALA A 171 6.93 -20.77 2.75
CA ALA A 171 7.33 -21.05 4.13
C ALA A 171 6.67 -20.05 5.09
N ASN A 172 6.31 -20.51 6.29
CA ASN A 172 5.71 -19.70 7.37
C ASN A 172 4.35 -19.07 7.04
N LEU A 173 3.67 -19.55 6.00
CA LEU A 173 2.26 -19.23 5.77
C LEU A 173 1.40 -20.39 6.24
N GLU A 174 0.41 -20.11 7.08
CA GLU A 174 -0.40 -21.12 7.74
C GLU A 174 -1.67 -21.43 6.95
N ASN A 175 -2.30 -20.41 6.36
CA ASN A 175 -3.63 -20.53 5.75
C ASN A 175 -3.63 -20.10 4.28
N LEU A 176 -4.38 -20.84 3.47
CA LEU A 176 -4.69 -20.49 2.08
C LEU A 176 -6.21 -20.55 1.89
N ASP A 177 -6.81 -19.42 1.57
CA ASP A 177 -8.20 -19.32 1.14
C ASP A 177 -8.26 -19.14 -0.39
N ALA A 178 -8.98 -20.04 -1.05
CA ALA A 178 -9.20 -20.04 -2.49
C ALA A 178 -10.69 -20.05 -2.84
N THR A 179 -11.54 -19.61 -1.91
CA THR A 179 -13.00 -19.64 -2.08
C THR A 179 -13.52 -18.63 -3.11
N ASP A 180 -12.69 -17.65 -3.52
CA ASP A 180 -13.07 -16.57 -4.45
C ASP A 180 -14.41 -15.94 -4.02
N ASP A 181 -14.59 -15.71 -2.72
CA ASP A 181 -15.86 -15.20 -2.17
C ASP A 181 -16.02 -13.72 -2.51
N PRO A 182 -17.00 -13.33 -3.34
CA PRO A 182 -17.26 -11.93 -3.62
C PRO A 182 -17.66 -11.10 -2.39
N ALA A 183 -17.89 -11.71 -1.22
CA ALA A 183 -18.12 -11.01 0.04
C ALA A 183 -16.84 -10.42 0.66
N THR A 184 -15.65 -10.91 0.33
CA THR A 184 -14.37 -10.30 0.74
C THR A 184 -13.91 -9.19 -0.22
N LEU A 185 -14.53 -9.06 -1.40
CA LEU A 185 -14.44 -7.90 -2.30
C LEU A 185 -15.04 -6.60 -1.71
N ALA A 186 -15.53 -6.62 -0.47
CA ALA A 186 -16.17 -5.48 0.19
C ALA A 186 -15.20 -4.48 0.84
N HIS A 187 -13.88 -4.58 0.60
CA HIS A 187 -12.96 -3.46 0.77
C HIS A 187 -12.99 -2.51 -0.44
N GLN A 188 -14.19 -2.25 -0.98
CA GLN A 188 -14.39 -1.14 -1.89
C GLN A 188 -14.08 0.19 -1.17
N PRO A 189 -13.25 1.08 -1.73
CA PRO A 189 -12.82 2.34 -1.10
C PRO A 189 -13.94 3.39 -0.86
N ASP A 190 -15.21 3.05 -1.07
CA ASP A 190 -16.32 4.01 -1.14
C ASP A 190 -17.11 4.13 0.18
N ARG A 191 -16.42 4.29 1.32
CA ARG A 191 -17.03 4.69 2.61
C ARG A 191 -16.74 6.12 3.06
N GLN A 192 -16.53 7.05 2.13
CA GLN A 192 -16.72 8.48 2.37
C GLN A 192 -17.50 9.21 1.27
N ARG A 193 -18.78 8.86 1.08
CA ARG A 193 -19.81 9.85 0.70
C ARG A 193 -21.02 9.70 1.60
N GLY A 194 -20.91 10.29 2.79
CA GLY A 194 -22.04 10.52 3.68
C GLY A 194 -23.15 11.30 2.97
N GLY A 195 -24.35 10.75 3.09
CA GLY A 195 -25.68 11.36 3.02
C GLY A 195 -25.85 12.73 2.37
N GLN A 196 -26.66 12.75 1.30
CA GLN A 196 -27.87 13.56 1.25
C GLN A 196 -28.75 13.13 0.07
N HIS A 197 -29.75 12.30 0.36
CA HIS A 197 -30.95 12.24 -0.46
C HIS A 197 -32.15 12.21 0.48
N PRO A 198 -32.74 13.37 0.85
CA PRO A 198 -34.08 13.37 1.39
C PRO A 198 -35.04 13.23 0.21
N ASP A 199 -35.76 12.11 0.23
CA ASP A 199 -36.89 11.87 -0.64
C ASP A 199 -37.94 12.98 -0.54
N ARG A 200 -38.58 13.17 -1.67
CA ARG A 200 -39.75 14.01 -1.91
C ARG A 200 -40.88 13.62 -0.95
N GLN A 201 -41.48 14.64 -0.33
CA GLN A 201 -42.92 14.84 -0.38
C GLN A 201 -43.16 16.21 -1.02
#